data_AF-Z9JQZ7-F1
#
_entry.id   AF-Z9JQZ7-F1
#
_cell.length_a   1.000
_cell.length_b   1.000
_cell.length_c   1.000
_cell.angle_alpha   90.00
_cell.angle_beta   90.00
_cell.angle_gamma   90.00
#
_symmetry.space_group_name_H-M   'P 1'
#
loop_
_entity.id
_entity.type
_entity.pdbx_description
1 polymer ?
#
loop_
_entity_poly.entity_id
_entity_poly.type
_entity_poly.pdbx_seq_one_letter_code
_entity_poly.pdbx_strand_id
1 'polypeptide(L)'
;MAAHTPTARLTLRDIVVIVVLGVVFGFLYWVFVQAWTALSILMGPLGDLTGNLLIGCWLLVAPIALAILRKPFVGVIAELLAAAVEVVFLGSPAGPLLLITGLIQGIGSEIPFALTRYRRYGAAVFLASGLCGAGLVFFWSAVRFGWLGQDILPLRLTLQLLSGALLGGLLARGIVRALEGTGVLANLRPAVAADELVRR
;
A
#
# COMPACT_ATOMS: atom_id res chain seq x y z
N MET A 1 10.01 9.78 34.18
CA MET A 1 9.81 9.93 32.73
C MET A 1 8.84 8.83 32.29
N ALA A 2 7.52 9.13 32.24
CA ALA A 2 6.50 8.12 32.05
C ALA A 2 6.48 7.64 30.59
N ALA A 3 6.84 6.38 30.36
CA ALA A 3 6.73 5.72 29.06
C ALA A 3 5.26 5.76 28.61
N HIS A 4 4.97 6.52 27.56
CA HIS A 4 3.65 6.54 26.93
C HIS A 4 3.39 5.17 26.29
N THR A 5 2.57 4.36 26.94
CA THR A 5 2.01 3.13 26.33
C THR A 5 1.25 3.55 25.07
N PRO A 6 1.59 3.04 23.87
CA PRO A 6 0.88 3.39 22.65
C PRO A 6 -0.59 2.98 22.79
N THR A 7 -1.49 3.95 22.94
CA THR A 7 -2.93 3.67 23.00
C THR A 7 -3.43 3.35 21.60
N ALA A 8 -4.21 2.28 21.46
CA ALA A 8 -4.86 1.90 20.19
C ALA A 8 -5.90 2.91 19.68
N ARG A 9 -6.21 3.97 20.45
CA ARG A 9 -7.17 5.00 20.07
C ARG A 9 -6.58 5.93 19.01
N LEU A 10 -7.35 6.15 17.94
CA LEU A 10 -7.08 7.20 16.95
C LEU A 10 -7.42 8.56 17.54
N THR A 11 -6.48 9.49 17.42
CA THR A 11 -6.69 10.91 17.74
C THR A 11 -7.24 11.63 16.52
N LEU A 12 -7.81 12.82 16.71
CA LEU A 12 -8.24 13.68 15.59
C LEU A 12 -7.09 13.93 14.60
N ARG A 13 -5.87 14.14 15.11
CA ARG A 13 -4.67 14.31 14.29
C ARG A 13 -4.42 13.09 13.41
N ASP A 14 -4.52 11.87 13.96
CA ASP A 14 -4.30 10.65 13.19
C ASP A 14 -5.34 10.51 12.08
N ILE A 15 -6.61 10.78 12.39
CA ILE A 15 -7.70 10.73 11.42
C ILE A 15 -7.44 11.71 10.28
N VAL A 16 -7.06 12.95 10.59
CA VAL A 16 -6.73 13.96 9.56
C VAL A 16 -5.58 13.48 8.67
N VAL A 17 -4.52 12.91 9.26
CA VAL A 17 -3.39 12.37 8.47
C VAL A 17 -3.86 11.22 7.57
N ILE A 18 -4.66 10.28 8.08
CA ILE A 18 -5.21 9.17 7.29
C ILE A 18 -6.04 9.68 6.12
N VAL A 19 -6.90 10.68 6.36
CA VAL A 19 -7.74 11.30 5.31
C VAL A 19 -6.88 11.99 4.26
N VAL A 20 -5.88 12.77 4.67
CA VAL A 20 -4.97 13.45 3.73
C VAL A 20 -4.22 12.43 2.88
N LEU A 21 -3.68 11.36 3.49
CA LEU A 21 -3.02 10.29 2.76
C LEU A 21 -3.99 9.60 1.79
N GLY A 22 -5.21 9.26 2.23
CA GLY A 22 -6.23 8.64 1.39
C GLY A 22 -6.58 9.50 0.18
N VAL A 23 -6.77 10.81 0.35
CA VAL A 23 -7.09 11.73 -0.76
C VAL A 23 -5.92 11.85 -1.74
N VAL A 24 -4.70 12.08 -1.24
CA VAL A 24 -3.51 12.25 -2.09
C VAL A 24 -3.21 10.97 -2.86
N PHE A 25 -3.23 9.81 -2.19
CA PHE A 25 -2.96 8.53 -2.84
C PHE A 25 -4.12 8.05 -3.70
N GLY A 26 -5.38 8.36 -3.37
CA GLY A 26 -6.51 8.07 -4.26
C GLY A 26 -6.40 8.80 -5.60
N PHE A 27 -5.97 10.07 -5.59
CA PHE A 27 -5.65 10.78 -6.82
C PHE A 27 -4.44 10.17 -7.55
N LEU A 28 -3.38 9.81 -6.82
CA LEU A 28 -2.20 9.17 -7.41
C LEU A 28 -2.53 7.80 -8.04
N TYR A 29 -3.39 7.01 -7.42
CA TYR A 29 -3.84 5.71 -7.91
C TYR A 29 -4.64 5.87 -9.20
N TRP A 30 -5.52 6.87 -9.26
CA TRP A 30 -6.18 7.23 -10.51
C TRP A 30 -5.19 7.60 -11.62
N VAL A 31 -4.13 8.37 -11.32
CA VAL A 31 -3.05 8.65 -12.29
C VAL A 31 -2.37 7.35 -12.74
N PHE A 32 -2.14 6.41 -11.84
CA PHE A 32 -1.59 5.10 -12.19
C PHE A 32 -2.52 4.27 -13.09
N VAL A 33 -3.85 4.42 -12.97
CA VAL A 33 -4.78 3.80 -13.93
C VAL A 33 -4.52 4.30 -15.35
N GLN A 34 -4.27 5.60 -15.52
CA GLN A 34 -3.94 6.18 -16.82
C GLN A 34 -2.60 5.67 -17.35
N ALA A 35 -1.57 5.64 -16.50
CA ALA A 35 -0.25 5.11 -16.86
C ALA A 35 -0.31 3.62 -17.22
N TRP A 36 -1.04 2.83 -16.45
CA TRP A 36 -1.26 1.41 -16.69
C TRP A 36 -2.01 1.17 -17.99
N THR A 37 -3.06 1.96 -18.28
CA THR A 37 -3.80 1.87 -19.54
C THR A 37 -2.89 2.13 -20.74
N ALA A 38 -2.08 3.20 -20.69
CA ALA A 38 -1.13 3.53 -21.74
C ALA A 38 -0.08 2.42 -21.94
N LEU A 39 0.47 1.88 -20.84
CA LEU A 39 1.43 0.78 -20.89
C LEU A 39 0.80 -0.51 -21.45
N SER A 40 -0.45 -0.79 -21.08
CA SER A 40 -1.19 -1.97 -21.56
C SER A 40 -1.34 -1.92 -23.08
N ILE A 41 -1.68 -0.76 -23.63
CA ILE A 41 -1.80 -0.54 -25.08
C ILE A 41 -0.44 -0.72 -25.76
N LEU A 42 0.62 -0.11 -25.21
CA LEU A 42 1.97 -0.18 -25.78
C LEU A 42 2.52 -1.62 -25.81
N MET A 43 2.21 -2.42 -24.81
CA MET A 43 2.68 -3.81 -24.69
C MET A 43 1.89 -4.80 -25.57
N GLY A 44 0.82 -4.36 -26.23
CA GLY A 44 0.04 -5.15 -27.18
C GLY A 44 -0.41 -6.50 -26.58
N PRO A 45 -0.02 -7.66 -27.13
CA PRO A 45 -0.39 -8.98 -26.60
C PRO A 45 0.04 -9.22 -25.14
N LEU A 46 1.10 -8.54 -24.67
CA LEU A 46 1.58 -8.64 -23.28
C LEU A 46 0.89 -7.64 -22.35
N GLY A 47 -0.03 -6.80 -22.87
CA GLY A 47 -0.74 -5.78 -22.11
C GLY A 47 -1.47 -6.34 -20.89
N ASP A 48 -1.98 -7.56 -20.98
CA ASP A 48 -2.67 -8.24 -19.89
C ASP A 48 -1.77 -8.54 -18.66
N LEU A 49 -0.44 -8.65 -18.83
CA LEU A 49 0.50 -8.84 -17.71
C LEU A 49 0.88 -7.53 -17.00
N THR A 50 0.62 -6.39 -17.63
CA THR A 50 1.04 -5.09 -17.09
C THR A 50 0.35 -4.74 -15.77
N GLY A 51 -0.87 -5.25 -15.56
CA GLY A 51 -1.58 -5.11 -14.28
C GLY A 51 -0.82 -5.80 -13.14
N ASN A 52 -0.33 -7.02 -13.38
CA ASN A 52 0.53 -7.72 -12.41
C ASN A 52 1.87 -7.00 -12.22
N LEU A 53 2.42 -6.36 -13.26
CA LEU A 53 3.68 -5.62 -13.19
C LEU A 53 3.57 -4.32 -12.37
N LEU A 54 2.43 -3.63 -12.42
CA LEU A 54 2.25 -2.33 -11.78
C LEU A 54 1.45 -2.38 -10.47
N ILE A 55 0.88 -3.53 -10.09
CA ILE A 55 0.00 -3.65 -8.92
C ILE A 55 0.57 -3.06 -7.62
N GLY A 56 1.89 -3.11 -7.43
CA GLY A 56 2.54 -2.52 -6.26
C GLY A 56 2.38 -1.00 -6.13
N CYS A 57 2.05 -0.30 -7.21
CA CYS A 57 1.70 1.12 -7.18
C CYS A 57 0.44 1.39 -6.33
N TRP A 58 -0.52 0.45 -6.31
CA TRP A 58 -1.75 0.51 -5.50
C TRP A 58 -1.57 -0.12 -4.11
N LEU A 59 -0.34 -0.26 -3.63
CA LEU A 59 -0.04 -0.78 -2.28
C LEU A 59 0.75 0.22 -1.45
N LEU A 60 0.93 1.46 -1.95
CA LEU A 60 1.84 2.43 -1.35
C LEU A 60 1.28 3.03 -0.06
N VAL A 61 -0.02 3.37 -0.03
CA VAL A 61 -0.55 4.20 1.06
C VAL A 61 -0.59 3.45 2.39
N ALA A 62 -0.94 2.16 2.41
CA ALA A 62 -0.98 1.35 3.63
C ALA A 62 0.37 1.33 4.42
N PRO A 63 1.51 0.89 3.85
CA PRO A 63 2.80 0.87 4.54
C PRO A 63 3.30 2.27 4.91
N ILE A 64 2.98 3.29 4.12
CA ILE A 64 3.30 4.70 4.43
C ILE A 64 2.53 5.16 5.67
N ALA A 65 1.22 4.95 5.70
CA ALA A 65 0.36 5.31 6.84
C ALA A 65 0.80 4.58 8.12
N LEU A 66 1.13 3.28 8.00
CA LEU A 66 1.63 2.47 9.12
C LEU A 66 2.95 3.00 9.66
N ALA A 67 3.87 3.43 8.81
CA ALA A 67 5.16 3.96 9.23
C ALA A 67 5.07 5.34 9.89
N ILE A 68 4.11 6.16 9.45
CA ILE A 68 3.85 7.49 10.02
C ILE A 68 3.15 7.38 11.37
N LEU A 69 2.03 6.65 11.43
CA LEU A 69 1.12 6.66 12.58
C LEU A 69 1.39 5.55 13.60
N ARG A 70 1.98 4.43 13.16
CA ARG A 70 2.37 3.30 14.01
C ARG A 70 1.27 2.75 14.92
N LYS A 71 0.04 2.70 14.40
CA LYS A 71 -1.16 2.21 15.08
C LYS A 71 -1.81 1.09 14.28
N PRO A 72 -2.56 0.18 14.93
CA PRO A 72 -3.31 -0.84 14.21
C PRO A 72 -4.40 -0.20 13.33
N PHE A 73 -4.71 -0.89 12.23
CA PHE A 73 -5.75 -0.59 11.23
C PHE A 73 -5.55 0.68 10.39
N VAL A 74 -4.54 1.50 10.67
CA VAL A 74 -4.31 2.73 9.91
C VAL A 74 -3.93 2.45 8.45
N GLY A 75 -3.25 1.33 8.17
CA GLY A 75 -2.91 0.95 6.80
C GLY A 75 -4.15 0.55 6.02
N VAL A 76 -4.98 -0.31 6.62
CA VAL A 76 -6.26 -0.75 6.04
C VAL A 76 -7.18 0.43 5.76
N ILE A 77 -7.35 1.35 6.73
CA ILE A 77 -8.24 2.50 6.57
C ILE A 77 -7.72 3.45 5.48
N ALA A 78 -6.41 3.72 5.44
CA ALA A 78 -5.83 4.60 4.43
C ALA A 78 -5.99 4.02 3.02
N GLU A 79 -5.77 2.71 2.85
CA GLU A 79 -5.95 2.02 1.57
C GLU A 79 -7.42 2.06 1.10
N LEU A 80 -8.35 1.79 2.02
CA LEU A 80 -9.78 1.81 1.71
C LEU A 80 -10.25 3.22 1.34
N LEU A 81 -9.74 4.26 2.01
CA LEU A 81 -10.03 5.65 1.66
C LEU A 81 -9.44 6.04 0.31
N ALA A 82 -8.22 5.61 -0.01
CA ALA A 82 -7.62 5.84 -1.32
C ALA A 82 -8.44 5.20 -2.43
N ALA A 83 -8.85 3.94 -2.27
CA ALA A 83 -9.75 3.24 -3.19
C ALA A 83 -11.11 3.95 -3.31
N ALA A 84 -11.66 4.46 -2.20
CA ALA A 84 -12.91 5.22 -2.23
C ALA A 84 -12.78 6.53 -3.01
N VAL A 85 -11.68 7.26 -2.83
CA VAL A 85 -11.39 8.49 -3.58
C VAL A 85 -11.24 8.19 -5.07
N GLU A 86 -10.47 7.15 -5.41
CA GLU A 86 -10.24 6.70 -6.79
C GLU A 86 -11.56 6.33 -7.51
N VAL A 87 -12.44 5.56 -6.87
CA VAL A 87 -13.70 5.14 -7.50
C VAL A 87 -14.75 6.23 -7.49
N VAL A 88 -15.06 6.79 -6.31
CA VAL A 88 -16.27 7.61 -6.11
C VAL A 88 -16.08 9.02 -6.66
N PHE A 89 -14.89 9.58 -6.51
CA PHE A 89 -14.65 10.99 -6.85
C PHE A 89 -13.97 11.16 -8.20
N LEU A 90 -13.19 10.18 -8.63
CA LEU A 90 -12.44 10.24 -9.90
C LEU A 90 -13.01 9.32 -10.99
N GLY A 91 -14.09 8.60 -10.67
CA GLY A 91 -14.84 7.80 -11.64
C GLY A 91 -14.04 6.63 -12.21
N SER A 92 -13.24 5.95 -11.38
CA SER A 92 -12.41 4.84 -11.85
C SER A 92 -13.23 3.77 -12.57
N PRO A 93 -12.79 3.32 -13.77
CA PRO A 93 -13.50 2.31 -14.55
C PRO A 93 -13.53 0.93 -13.87
N ALA A 94 -12.70 0.71 -12.85
CA ALA A 94 -12.72 -0.51 -12.04
C ALA A 94 -14.02 -0.69 -11.23
N GLY A 95 -14.77 0.39 -11.01
CA GLY A 95 -16.05 0.39 -10.32
C GLY A 95 -15.98 0.06 -8.82
N PRO A 96 -17.13 -0.13 -8.15
CA PRO A 96 -17.23 -0.25 -6.69
C PRO A 96 -16.46 -1.43 -6.08
N LEU A 97 -16.19 -2.48 -6.87
CA LEU A 97 -15.42 -3.65 -6.43
C LEU A 97 -13.96 -3.32 -6.13
N LEU A 98 -13.47 -2.13 -6.53
CA LEU A 98 -12.17 -1.65 -6.11
C LEU A 98 -12.11 -1.41 -4.59
N LEU A 99 -13.23 -1.12 -3.91
CA LEU A 99 -13.26 -1.00 -2.45
C LEU A 99 -12.93 -2.33 -1.75
N ILE A 100 -13.47 -3.44 -2.27
CA ILE A 100 -13.16 -4.79 -1.77
C ILE A 100 -11.68 -5.12 -2.07
N THR A 101 -11.23 -4.75 -3.26
CA THR A 101 -9.83 -4.94 -3.67
C THR A 101 -8.87 -4.17 -2.76
N GLY A 102 -9.13 -2.89 -2.51
CA GLY A 102 -8.38 -2.03 -1.59
C GLY A 102 -8.43 -2.52 -0.14
N LEU A 103 -9.56 -3.07 0.31
CA LEU A 103 -9.65 -3.70 1.63
C LEU A 103 -8.70 -4.90 1.75
N ILE A 104 -8.70 -5.80 0.76
CA ILE A 104 -7.83 -6.98 0.73
C ILE A 104 -6.35 -6.57 0.67
N GLN A 105 -6.03 -5.58 -0.17
CA GLN A 105 -4.71 -4.98 -0.27
C GLN A 105 -4.24 -4.39 1.06
N GLY A 106 -5.07 -3.57 1.70
CA GLY A 106 -4.78 -2.94 2.97
C GLY A 106 -4.54 -3.96 4.07
N ILE A 107 -5.39 -4.99 4.16
CA ILE A 107 -5.23 -6.10 5.11
C ILE A 107 -3.89 -6.82 4.85
N GLY A 108 -3.61 -7.17 3.59
CA GLY A 108 -2.38 -7.85 3.22
C GLY A 108 -1.13 -7.04 3.56
N SER A 109 -1.13 -5.75 3.25
CA SER A 109 -0.03 -4.84 3.57
C SER A 109 0.17 -4.66 5.08
N GLU A 110 -0.90 -4.70 5.87
CA GLU A 110 -0.79 -4.48 7.31
C GLU A 110 -0.30 -5.71 8.10
N ILE A 111 -0.56 -6.94 7.61
CA ILE A 111 -0.20 -8.19 8.30
C ILE A 111 1.26 -8.21 8.81
N PRO A 112 2.29 -7.89 8.00
CA PRO A 112 3.67 -7.95 8.46
C PRO A 112 4.00 -6.94 9.58
N PHE A 113 3.37 -5.76 9.54
CA PHE A 113 3.51 -4.79 10.63
C PHE A 113 2.80 -5.28 11.89
N ALA A 114 1.61 -5.86 11.76
CA ALA A 114 0.87 -6.46 12.86
C ALA A 114 1.64 -7.62 13.52
N LEU A 115 2.30 -8.48 12.72
CA LEU A 115 3.17 -9.56 13.22
C LEU A 115 4.36 -9.03 14.02
N THR A 116 4.88 -7.85 13.67
CA THR A 116 5.91 -7.16 14.46
C THR A 116 5.34 -6.36 15.64
N ARG A 117 4.02 -6.46 15.88
CA ARG A 117 3.26 -5.69 16.87
C ARG A 117 3.39 -4.18 16.69
N TYR A 118 3.54 -3.72 15.44
CA TYR A 118 3.75 -2.30 15.09
C TYR A 118 5.01 -1.71 15.74
N ARG A 119 6.02 -2.54 15.98
CA ARG A 119 7.28 -2.12 16.62
C ARG A 119 8.45 -2.00 15.67
N ARG A 120 8.38 -2.60 14.47
CA ARG A 120 9.50 -2.63 13.51
C ARG A 120 9.08 -2.07 12.17
N TYR A 121 9.91 -1.18 11.62
CA TYR A 121 9.66 -0.48 10.34
C TYR A 121 10.87 -0.56 9.38
N GLY A 122 11.65 -1.64 9.46
CA GLY A 122 12.80 -1.88 8.58
C GLY A 122 12.42 -2.37 7.18
N ALA A 123 13.40 -2.44 6.26
CA ALA A 123 13.21 -2.87 4.87
C ALA A 123 12.49 -4.22 4.76
N ALA A 124 12.87 -5.17 5.60
CA ALA A 124 12.27 -6.50 5.59
C ALA A 124 10.76 -6.48 5.87
N VAL A 125 10.29 -5.60 6.76
CA VAL A 125 8.85 -5.48 7.07
C VAL A 125 8.11 -4.83 5.91
N PHE A 126 8.69 -3.80 5.28
CA PHE A 126 8.14 -3.18 4.07
C PHE A 126 8.09 -4.15 2.88
N LEU A 127 9.16 -4.92 2.65
CA LEU A 127 9.19 -5.97 1.62
C LEU A 127 8.10 -7.00 1.87
N ALA A 128 7.99 -7.50 3.10
CA ALA A 128 6.94 -8.44 3.49
C ALA A 128 5.55 -7.82 3.29
N SER A 129 5.35 -6.54 3.65
CA SER A 129 4.09 -5.82 3.45
C SER A 129 3.68 -5.83 1.98
N GLY A 130 4.60 -5.45 1.09
CA GLY A 130 4.37 -5.46 -0.34
C GLY A 130 4.03 -6.85 -0.89
N LEU A 131 4.77 -7.89 -0.44
CA LEU A 131 4.53 -9.28 -0.82
C LEU A 131 3.16 -9.79 -0.34
N CYS A 132 2.79 -9.51 0.91
CA CYS A 132 1.51 -9.93 1.48
C CYS A 132 0.33 -9.18 0.84
N GLY A 133 0.43 -7.87 0.65
CA GLY A 133 -0.58 -7.06 -0.06
C GLY A 133 -0.81 -7.55 -1.48
N ALA A 134 0.27 -7.72 -2.24
CA ALA A 134 0.22 -8.20 -3.63
C ALA A 134 -0.26 -9.65 -3.72
N GLY A 135 0.19 -10.53 -2.82
CA GLY A 135 -0.17 -11.93 -2.79
C GLY A 135 -1.64 -12.16 -2.43
N LEU A 136 -2.18 -11.47 -1.42
CA LEU A 136 -3.59 -11.62 -1.07
C LEU A 136 -4.51 -11.11 -2.17
N VAL A 137 -4.22 -9.93 -2.72
CA VAL A 137 -5.05 -9.39 -3.82
C VAL A 137 -4.90 -10.21 -5.11
N PHE A 138 -3.77 -10.90 -5.30
CA PHE A 138 -3.59 -11.80 -6.45
C PHE A 138 -4.65 -12.91 -6.46
N PHE A 139 -4.89 -13.58 -5.33
CA PHE A 139 -5.87 -14.67 -5.28
C PHE A 139 -7.29 -14.17 -5.53
N TRP A 140 -7.63 -13.00 -4.99
CA TRP A 140 -8.90 -12.32 -5.29
C TRP A 140 -9.05 -12.05 -6.80
N SER A 141 -8.03 -11.45 -7.42
CA SER A 141 -8.01 -11.16 -8.86
C SER A 141 -8.02 -12.44 -9.70
N ALA A 142 -7.31 -13.48 -9.29
CA ALA A 142 -7.22 -14.75 -10.02
C ALA A 142 -8.58 -15.45 -10.13
N VAL A 143 -9.40 -15.40 -9.07
CA VAL A 143 -10.78 -15.89 -9.13
C VAL A 143 -11.63 -14.99 -10.04
N ARG A 144 -11.56 -13.67 -9.86
CA ARG A 144 -12.38 -12.70 -10.59
C ARG A 144 -12.16 -12.71 -12.10
N PHE A 145 -10.91 -12.87 -12.51
CA PHE A 145 -10.50 -12.83 -13.92
C PHE A 145 -10.25 -14.22 -14.52
N GLY A 146 -10.57 -15.29 -13.78
CA GLY A 146 -10.45 -16.67 -14.28
C GLY A 146 -9.00 -17.06 -14.61
N TRP A 147 -8.03 -16.60 -13.84
CA TRP A 147 -6.61 -16.95 -14.03
C TRP A 147 -6.27 -18.36 -13.54
N LEU A 148 -7.09 -18.91 -12.64
CA LEU A 148 -6.87 -20.24 -12.09
C LEU A 148 -6.87 -21.30 -13.21
N GLY A 149 -5.80 -22.10 -13.26
CA GLY A 149 -5.61 -23.13 -14.28
C GLY A 149 -4.97 -22.65 -15.59
N GLN A 150 -4.63 -21.36 -15.72
CA GLN A 150 -3.85 -20.87 -16.86
C GLN A 150 -2.38 -21.24 -16.73
N ASP A 151 -1.74 -21.65 -17.84
CA ASP A 151 -0.30 -21.98 -17.86
C ASP A 151 0.58 -20.80 -17.46
N ILE A 152 0.12 -19.57 -17.70
CA ILE A 152 0.84 -18.33 -17.37
C ILE A 152 0.63 -17.87 -15.91
N LEU A 153 -0.19 -18.57 -15.12
CA LEU A 153 -0.48 -18.20 -13.72
C LEU A 153 0.79 -18.03 -12.87
N PRO A 154 1.81 -18.91 -12.95
CA PRO A 154 3.04 -18.74 -12.17
C PRO A 154 3.76 -17.43 -12.53
N LEU A 155 3.81 -17.08 -13.83
CA LEU A 155 4.41 -15.84 -14.30
C LEU A 155 3.66 -14.62 -13.75
N ARG A 156 2.32 -14.62 -13.82
CA ARG A 156 1.49 -13.54 -13.25
C ARG A 156 1.76 -13.36 -11.75
N LEU A 157 1.81 -14.47 -11.00
CA LEU A 157 2.08 -14.44 -9.57
C LEU A 157 3.48 -13.88 -9.29
N THR A 158 4.50 -14.35 -10.01
CA THR A 158 5.87 -13.85 -9.85
C THR A 158 5.97 -12.35 -10.13
N LEU A 159 5.41 -11.88 -11.24
CA LEU A 159 5.39 -10.46 -11.59
C LEU A 159 4.67 -9.62 -10.52
N GLN A 160 3.53 -10.10 -10.05
CA GLN A 160 2.73 -9.44 -9.01
C GLN A 160 3.48 -9.34 -7.68
N LEU A 161 4.12 -10.44 -7.23
CA LEU A 161 4.90 -10.44 -6.00
C LEU A 161 6.13 -9.54 -6.10
N LEU A 162 6.83 -9.54 -7.25
CA LEU A 162 7.96 -8.64 -7.49
C LEU A 162 7.51 -7.18 -7.50
N SER A 163 6.41 -6.86 -8.17
CA SER A 163 5.80 -5.53 -8.17
C SER A 163 5.44 -5.09 -6.75
N GLY A 164 4.76 -5.95 -5.99
CA GLY A 164 4.43 -5.70 -4.59
C GLY A 164 5.66 -5.42 -3.74
N ALA A 165 6.70 -6.26 -3.83
CA ALA A 165 7.92 -6.09 -3.06
C ALA A 165 8.65 -4.77 -3.39
N LEU A 166 8.82 -4.48 -4.68
CA LEU A 166 9.60 -3.34 -5.15
C LEU A 166 8.81 -2.03 -5.03
N LEU A 167 7.61 -1.97 -5.60
CA LEU A 167 6.79 -0.76 -5.65
C LEU A 167 5.96 -0.61 -4.37
N GLY A 168 5.25 -1.66 -3.93
CA GLY A 168 4.45 -1.59 -2.71
C GLY A 168 5.28 -1.52 -1.43
N GLY A 169 6.43 -2.19 -1.39
CA GLY A 169 7.30 -2.27 -0.21
C GLY A 169 8.44 -1.25 -0.23
N LEU A 170 9.44 -1.46 -1.09
CA LEU A 170 10.68 -0.68 -1.06
C LEU A 170 10.48 0.79 -1.45
N LEU A 171 9.70 1.06 -2.50
CA LEU A 171 9.39 2.43 -2.91
C LEU A 171 8.59 3.15 -1.82
N ALA A 172 7.59 2.50 -1.20
CA ALA A 172 6.91 3.05 -0.02
C ALA A 172 7.88 3.44 1.10
N ARG A 173 8.85 2.56 1.42
CA ARG A 173 9.91 2.88 2.40
C ARG A 173 10.75 4.08 1.97
N GLY A 174 11.10 4.16 0.69
CA GLY A 174 11.82 5.29 0.10
C GLY A 174 11.06 6.61 0.26
N ILE A 175 9.76 6.61 -0.03
CA ILE A 175 8.88 7.78 0.17
C ILE A 175 8.86 8.20 1.64
N VAL A 176 8.71 7.25 2.57
CA VAL A 176 8.74 7.55 4.01
C VAL A 176 10.07 8.20 4.41
N ARG A 177 11.21 7.68 3.94
CA ARG A 177 12.54 8.27 4.20
C ARG A 177 12.69 9.65 3.60
N ALA A 178 12.18 9.89 2.40
CA ALA A 178 12.19 11.20 1.78
C ALA A 178 11.37 12.21 2.60
N LEU A 179 10.16 11.82 3.04
CA LEU A 179 9.32 12.64 3.92
C LEU A 179 9.99 12.93 5.26
N GLU A 180 10.71 11.97 5.85
CA GLU A 180 11.54 12.23 7.04
C GLU A 180 12.60 13.30 6.79
N GLY A 181 13.30 13.23 5.65
CA GLY A 181 14.31 14.21 5.27
C GLY A 181 13.78 15.64 5.13
N THR A 182 12.49 15.81 4.86
CA THR A 182 11.85 17.15 4.81
C THR A 182 11.50 17.73 6.18
N GLY A 183 11.53 16.91 7.25
CA GLY A 183 11.09 17.32 8.59
C GLY A 183 9.57 17.39 8.79
N VAL A 184 8.76 17.19 7.74
CA VAL A 184 7.28 17.26 7.84
C VAL A 184 6.69 16.25 8.84
N LEU A 185 7.40 15.13 9.07
CA LEU A 185 6.99 14.07 9.99
C LEU A 185 7.42 14.30 11.45
N ALA A 186 8.21 15.34 11.74
CA ALA A 186 8.78 15.57 13.08
C ALA A 186 7.71 15.70 14.18
N ASN A 187 6.56 16.29 13.85
CA ASN A 187 5.44 16.51 14.79
C ASN A 187 4.40 15.37 14.78
N LEU A 188 4.52 14.42 13.87
CA LEU A 188 3.55 13.34 13.67
C LEU A 188 3.99 12.03 14.35
N ARG A 189 5.28 11.87 14.62
CA ARG A 189 5.84 10.62 15.15
C ARG A 189 6.04 10.67 16.66
N PRO A 190 5.85 9.54 17.37
CA PRO A 190 6.38 9.38 18.72
C PRO A 190 7.92 9.47 18.70
N ALA A 191 8.53 10.14 19.68
CA ALA A 191 9.97 10.45 19.76
C ALA A 191 10.94 9.24 19.61
N VAL A 192 10.45 8.01 19.75
CA VAL A 192 11.22 6.75 19.62
C VAL A 192 11.45 6.34 18.15
N ALA A 193 10.82 7.02 17.18
CA ALA A 193 10.75 6.60 15.78
C ALA A 193 11.94 6.98 14.88
N ALA A 194 12.74 7.98 15.26
CA ALA A 194 13.79 8.55 14.40
C ALA A 194 15.01 7.62 14.22
N ASP A 195 15.26 6.70 15.16
CA ASP A 195 16.53 5.96 15.23
C ASP A 195 16.54 4.65 14.42
N GLU A 196 15.38 4.04 14.14
CA GLU A 196 15.29 2.73 13.45
C GLU A 196 15.39 2.78 11.92
N LEU A 197 14.95 3.88 11.29
CA LEU A 197 14.96 4.00 9.81
C LEU A 197 16.30 4.50 9.26
N VAL A 198 17.08 5.18 10.12
CA VAL A 198 18.42 5.72 9.85
C VAL A 198 19.52 4.67 10.07
N ARG A 199 19.35 3.73 11.02
CA ARG A 199 20.43 2.78 11.38
C ARG A 199 20.58 1.54 10.48
N ARG A 200 19.70 1.26 9.49
CA ARG A 200 19.84 0.15 8.51
C ARG A 200 19.14 0.40 7.18
#